data_AF-A0A971QM48-F1
#
_entry.id   AF-A0A971QM48-F1
#
_cell.length_a   1.000
_cell.length_b   1.000
_cell.length_c   1.000
_cell.angle_alpha   90.00
_cell.angle_beta   90.00
_cell.angle_gamma   90.00
#
_symmetry.space_group_name_H-M   'P 1'
#
loop_
_entity.id
_entity.type
_entity.pdbx_description
1 polymer ?
#
loop_
_entity_poly.entity_id
_entity_poly.type
_entity_poly.pdbx_seq_one_letter_code
_entity_poly.pdbx_strand_id
1 'polypeptide(L)'
;MKKIIGIIVTLIAVNSFAGKIPEAKSLHPELYTIQFTYAWFPSSDDVVIPDEVCKRADEDYEILLEELKETDDYKDLESDERAAAHALLYARVWRKALLNHIESSKEVEYKDLATIYTRSGEPFPEAYNNVVKGLFDAESNTLVLFELKSEYLQVSRKCTYDHICVNEWIATIQRVGGGNNNGHLLVKCYPPINVSSDEED
;
A
#
# COMPACT_ATOMS: atom_id res chain seq x y z
N MET A 1 -17.40 1.58 -7.19
CA MET A 1 -16.00 1.59 -6.69
C MET A 1 -15.54 2.91 -6.05
N LYS A 2 -15.54 4.08 -6.72
CA LYS A 2 -15.05 5.35 -6.12
C LYS A 2 -15.71 5.71 -4.78
N LYS A 3 -17.04 5.53 -4.67
CA LYS A 3 -17.79 5.74 -3.40
C LYS A 3 -17.33 4.82 -2.26
N ILE A 4 -17.11 3.54 -2.55
CA ILE A 4 -16.64 2.51 -1.59
C ILE A 4 -15.24 2.86 -1.08
N ILE A 5 -14.34 3.28 -1.96
CA ILE A 5 -12.98 3.70 -1.59
C ILE A 5 -13.04 4.91 -0.65
N GLY A 6 -13.89 5.91 -0.96
CA GLY A 6 -14.04 7.10 -0.11
C GLY A 6 -14.48 6.77 1.33
N ILE A 7 -15.45 5.87 1.48
CA ILE A 7 -15.94 5.45 2.81
C ILE A 7 -14.84 4.71 3.58
N ILE A 8 -14.17 3.76 2.93
CA ILE A 8 -13.10 2.97 3.56
C ILE A 8 -11.88 3.86 3.91
N VAL A 9 -11.56 4.87 3.09
CA VAL A 9 -10.54 5.89 3.40
C VAL A 9 -10.91 6.69 4.63
N THR A 10 -12.18 7.05 4.79
CA THR A 10 -12.64 7.84 5.93
C THR A 10 -12.65 7.00 7.22
N LEU A 11 -13.05 5.73 7.14
CA LEU A 11 -13.10 4.82 8.28
C LEU A 11 -11.71 4.42 8.79
N ILE A 12 -10.74 4.29 7.89
CA ILE A 12 -9.36 3.97 8.25
C ILE A 12 -8.47 5.09 7.76
N ALA A 13 -8.44 6.17 8.54
CA ALA A 13 -7.33 7.10 8.48
C ALA A 13 -6.06 6.31 8.80
N VAL A 14 -5.24 6.10 7.77
CA VAL A 14 -3.88 5.65 7.96
C VAL A 14 -3.14 6.90 8.38
N ASN A 15 -3.01 7.09 9.70
CA ASN A 15 -2.21 8.16 10.28
C ASN A 15 -0.92 8.29 9.46
N SER A 16 -0.57 9.51 9.06
CA SER A 16 0.73 9.76 8.42
C SER A 16 1.80 9.24 9.38
N PHE A 17 2.32 8.07 9.07
CA PHE A 17 3.22 7.33 9.95
C PHE A 17 4.43 8.20 10.25
N ALA A 18 4.59 8.53 11.52
CA ALA A 18 5.55 9.53 11.96
C ALA A 18 6.96 8.93 12.04
N GLY A 19 7.67 9.00 10.92
CA GLY A 19 9.08 9.41 10.91
C GLY A 19 10.17 8.34 10.80
N LYS A 20 9.86 7.03 10.84
CA LYS A 20 10.89 5.99 10.67
C LYS A 20 11.10 5.57 9.22
N ILE A 21 10.03 5.46 8.43
CA ILE A 21 10.13 5.07 7.02
C ILE A 21 10.63 6.28 6.22
N PRO A 22 11.72 6.17 5.43
CA PRO A 22 12.22 7.27 4.62
C PRO A 22 11.18 7.74 3.59
N GLU A 23 10.87 9.03 3.59
CA GLU A 23 10.01 9.67 2.59
C GLU A 23 10.78 10.04 1.31
N ALA A 24 10.06 10.20 0.20
CA ALA A 24 10.66 10.58 -1.07
C ALA A 24 11.40 11.93 -0.97
N LYS A 25 12.65 11.97 -1.44
CA LYS A 25 13.50 13.19 -1.38
C LYS A 25 12.96 14.33 -2.25
N SER A 26 12.27 14.00 -3.33
CA SER A 26 11.66 14.96 -4.25
C SER A 26 10.41 14.39 -4.88
N LEU A 27 9.34 15.19 -4.85
CA LEU A 27 8.09 14.90 -5.54
C LEU A 27 8.09 15.62 -6.91
N HIS A 28 7.45 15.03 -7.91
CA HIS A 28 7.35 15.64 -9.23
C HIS A 28 6.14 16.60 -9.30
N PRO A 29 6.27 17.78 -9.93
CA PRO A 29 5.16 18.74 -10.03
C PRO A 29 3.98 18.21 -10.84
N GLU A 30 4.25 17.47 -11.92
CA GLU A 30 3.23 17.05 -12.90
C GLU A 30 2.95 15.54 -12.94
N LEU A 31 3.68 14.74 -12.16
CA LEU A 31 3.62 13.28 -12.23
C LEU A 31 3.39 12.71 -10.83
N TYR A 32 2.73 11.55 -10.77
CA TYR A 32 2.69 10.77 -9.54
C TYR A 32 4.10 10.32 -9.19
N THR A 33 4.44 10.40 -7.91
CA THR A 33 5.69 9.86 -7.38
C THR A 33 5.38 8.56 -6.65
N ILE A 34 5.96 7.45 -7.07
CA ILE A 34 5.78 6.15 -6.41
C ILE A 34 7.12 5.72 -5.82
N GLN A 35 7.16 5.64 -4.50
CA GLN A 35 8.33 5.20 -3.77
C GLN A 35 8.20 3.73 -3.39
N PHE A 36 9.26 2.96 -3.67
CA PHE A 36 9.42 1.58 -3.25
C PHE A 36 10.57 1.51 -2.24
N THR A 37 10.26 1.01 -1.04
CA THR A 37 11.21 0.87 0.06
C THR A 37 11.14 -0.55 0.59
N TYR A 38 12.27 -1.16 0.94
CA TYR A 38 12.30 -2.46 1.60
C TYR A 38 12.56 -2.27 3.09
N ALA A 39 11.70 -2.84 3.93
CA ALA A 39 11.90 -2.91 5.38
C ALA A 39 12.53 -4.27 5.71
N TRP A 40 13.82 -4.26 6.01
CA TRP A 40 14.61 -5.44 6.33
C TRP A 40 14.75 -5.65 7.83
N PHE A 41 14.61 -6.90 8.27
CA PHE A 41 14.79 -7.35 9.64
C PHE A 41 16.08 -8.17 9.73
N PRO A 42 17.01 -7.82 10.64
CA PRO A 42 18.22 -8.60 10.87
C PRO A 42 17.92 -10.04 11.32
N SER A 43 16.83 -10.24 12.08
CA SER A 43 16.34 -11.55 12.52
C SER A 43 15.10 -11.99 11.74
N SER A 44 15.03 -13.29 11.40
CA SER A 44 13.85 -13.87 10.74
C SER A 44 12.61 -13.92 11.65
N ASP A 45 12.82 -13.90 12.97
CA ASP A 45 11.74 -14.02 13.95
C ASP A 45 10.87 -12.75 13.98
N ASP A 46 11.47 -11.59 13.71
CA ASP A 46 10.78 -10.28 13.72
C ASP A 46 9.94 -10.04 12.45
N VAL A 47 10.14 -10.87 11.42
CA VAL A 47 9.38 -10.84 10.16
C VAL A 47 7.96 -11.38 10.37
N VAL A 48 7.82 -12.31 11.31
CA VAL A 48 6.55 -12.95 11.62
C VAL A 48 5.68 -11.98 12.40
N ILE A 49 4.48 -11.74 11.89
CA ILE A 49 3.48 -10.94 12.61
C ILE A 49 3.05 -11.73 13.86
N PRO A 50 3.20 -11.19 15.08
CA PRO A 50 2.79 -11.87 16.30
C PRO A 50 1.28 -12.14 16.31
N ASP A 51 0.87 -13.27 16.89
CA ASP A 51 -0.55 -13.66 17.00
C ASP A 51 -1.43 -12.57 17.65
N GLU A 52 -0.87 -11.81 18.59
CA GLU A 52 -1.58 -10.70 19.23
C GLU A 52 -1.88 -9.55 18.25
N VAL A 53 -0.98 -9.29 17.29
CA VAL A 53 -1.21 -8.30 16.23
C VAL A 53 -2.29 -8.81 15.29
N CYS A 54 -2.24 -10.09 14.92
CA CYS A 54 -3.27 -10.73 14.09
C CYS A 54 -4.66 -10.64 14.73
N LYS A 55 -4.79 -11.01 16.01
CA LYS A 55 -6.07 -10.93 16.74
C LYS A 55 -6.62 -9.52 16.81
N ARG A 56 -5.77 -8.53 17.11
CA ARG A 56 -6.19 -7.12 17.13
C ARG A 56 -6.65 -6.65 15.75
N ALA A 57 -5.98 -7.05 14.69
CA ALA A 57 -6.40 -6.71 13.33
C ALA A 57 -7.76 -7.32 12.97
N ASP A 58 -8.03 -8.57 13.38
CA ASP A 58 -9.33 -9.19 13.16
C ASP A 58 -10.44 -8.51 14.00
N GLU A 59 -10.16 -8.14 15.25
CA GLU A 59 -11.08 -7.38 16.11
C GLU A 59 -11.40 -5.99 15.52
N ASP A 60 -10.37 -5.25 15.10
CA ASP A 60 -10.52 -3.94 14.45
C ASP A 60 -11.34 -4.05 13.16
N TYR A 61 -11.14 -5.13 12.39
CA TYR A 61 -11.91 -5.39 11.18
C TYR A 61 -13.39 -5.59 11.47
N GLU A 62 -13.75 -6.42 12.46
CA GLU A 62 -15.15 -6.66 12.80
C GLU A 62 -15.86 -5.38 13.29
N ILE A 63 -15.18 -4.57 14.09
CA ILE A 63 -15.72 -3.27 14.56
C ILE A 63 -16.00 -2.35 13.36
N LEU A 64 -15.00 -2.15 12.50
CA LEU A 64 -15.11 -1.27 11.34
C LEU A 64 -16.10 -1.81 10.28
N LEU A 65 -16.27 -3.13 10.22
CA LEU A 65 -17.24 -3.76 9.33
C LEU A 65 -18.67 -3.46 9.76
N GLU A 66 -18.95 -3.46 11.06
CA GLU A 66 -20.26 -3.05 11.57
C GLU A 66 -20.51 -1.56 11.30
N GLU A 67 -19.52 -0.69 11.54
CA GLU A 67 -19.63 0.74 11.19
C GLU A 67 -19.89 0.95 9.69
N LEU A 68 -19.18 0.22 8.82
CA LEU A 68 -19.37 0.28 7.38
C LEU A 68 -20.81 -0.10 7.00
N LYS A 69 -21.38 -1.16 7.62
CA LYS A 69 -22.74 -1.63 7.35
C LYS A 69 -23.82 -0.61 7.76
N GLU A 70 -23.53 0.25 8.72
CA GLU A 70 -24.46 1.30 9.18
C GLU A 70 -24.57 2.48 8.21
N THR A 71 -23.57 2.67 7.33
CA THR A 71 -23.57 3.75 6.34
C THR A 71 -24.65 3.56 5.27
N ASP A 72 -25.30 4.65 4.86
CA ASP A 72 -26.36 4.60 3.84
C ASP A 72 -25.80 4.19 2.47
N ASP A 73 -24.60 4.67 2.12
CA ASP A 73 -23.92 4.28 0.89
C ASP A 73 -23.65 2.77 0.81
N TYR A 74 -23.36 2.10 1.93
CA TYR A 74 -23.15 0.65 1.95
C TYR A 74 -24.47 -0.12 1.76
N LYS A 75 -25.58 0.37 2.31
CA LYS A 75 -26.91 -0.25 2.16
C LYS A 75 -27.36 -0.26 0.70
N ASP A 76 -26.97 0.75 -0.06
CA ASP A 76 -27.27 0.90 -1.48
C ASP A 76 -26.40 0.04 -2.41
N LEU A 77 -25.36 -0.63 -1.88
CA LEU A 77 -24.49 -1.50 -2.68
C LEU A 77 -25.16 -2.81 -3.07
N GLU A 78 -24.87 -3.27 -4.29
CA GLU A 78 -25.18 -4.61 -4.75
C GLU A 78 -24.31 -5.68 -4.04
N SER A 79 -24.70 -6.95 -4.13
CA SER A 79 -24.06 -8.05 -3.38
C SER A 79 -22.56 -8.21 -3.69
N ASP A 80 -22.18 -8.10 -4.96
CA ASP A 80 -20.79 -8.16 -5.42
C ASP A 80 -19.98 -6.94 -4.97
N GLU A 81 -20.59 -5.75 -4.98
CA GLU A 81 -19.98 -4.52 -4.46
C GLU A 81 -19.73 -4.58 -2.95
N ARG A 82 -20.65 -5.20 -2.18
CA ARG A 82 -20.44 -5.44 -0.73
C ARG A 82 -19.29 -6.38 -0.47
N ALA A 83 -19.18 -7.47 -1.25
CA ALA A 83 -18.06 -8.40 -1.14
C ALA A 83 -16.72 -7.70 -1.45
N ALA A 84 -16.68 -6.84 -2.47
CA ALA A 84 -15.51 -6.02 -2.77
C ALA A 84 -15.18 -5.04 -1.63
N ALA A 85 -16.19 -4.39 -1.04
CA ALA A 85 -16.01 -3.48 0.10
C ALA A 85 -15.41 -4.20 1.33
N HIS A 86 -15.87 -5.42 1.64
CA HIS A 86 -15.35 -6.22 2.74
C HIS A 86 -13.90 -6.59 2.51
N ALA A 87 -13.57 -7.08 1.31
CA ALA A 87 -12.21 -7.44 0.96
C ALA A 87 -11.25 -6.24 1.03
N LEU A 88 -11.70 -5.06 0.57
CA LEU A 88 -10.93 -3.82 0.65
C LEU A 88 -10.73 -3.37 2.11
N LEU A 89 -11.78 -3.42 2.94
CA LEU A 89 -11.70 -3.07 4.35
C LEU A 89 -10.71 -3.99 5.08
N TYR A 90 -10.88 -5.30 4.93
CA TYR A 90 -10.01 -6.30 5.53
C TYR A 90 -8.55 -6.10 5.14
N ALA A 91 -8.29 -5.94 3.83
CA ALA A 91 -6.94 -5.69 3.33
C ALA A 91 -6.31 -4.42 3.94
N ARG A 92 -7.11 -3.37 4.15
CA ARG A 92 -6.62 -2.11 4.71
C ARG A 92 -6.31 -2.22 6.20
N VAL A 93 -7.17 -2.86 6.98
CA VAL A 93 -6.93 -3.13 8.41
C VAL A 93 -5.63 -3.93 8.58
N TRP A 94 -5.47 -4.99 7.79
CA TRP A 94 -4.28 -5.83 7.84
C TRP A 94 -3.00 -5.11 7.42
N ARG A 95 -3.05 -4.30 6.35
CA ARG A 95 -1.89 -3.48 5.94
C ARG A 95 -1.50 -2.47 7.02
N LYS A 96 -2.48 -1.84 7.68
CA LYS A 96 -2.22 -0.93 8.80
C LYS A 96 -1.58 -1.66 9.99
N ALA A 97 -2.10 -2.83 10.35
CA ALA A 97 -1.53 -3.65 11.42
C ALA A 97 -0.09 -4.09 11.11
N LEU A 98 0.18 -4.50 9.87
CA LEU A 98 1.52 -4.86 9.41
C LEU A 98 2.49 -3.66 9.47
N LEU A 99 2.07 -2.49 9.01
CA LEU A 99 2.90 -1.27 9.10
C LEU A 99 3.21 -0.91 10.56
N ASN A 100 2.21 -0.93 11.44
CA ASN A 100 2.40 -0.70 12.87
C ASN A 100 3.42 -1.69 13.48
N HIS A 101 3.35 -2.97 13.08
CA HIS A 101 4.31 -3.99 13.51
C HIS A 101 5.73 -3.63 13.07
N ILE A 102 5.91 -3.37 11.77
CA ILE A 102 7.22 -2.97 11.18
C ILE A 102 7.80 -1.75 11.93
N GLU A 103 6.99 -0.73 12.20
CA GLU A 103 7.47 0.47 12.90
C GLU A 103 7.79 0.24 14.38
N SER A 104 7.06 -0.67 15.04
CA SER A 104 7.26 -1.01 16.45
C SER A 104 8.50 -1.87 16.67
N SER A 105 8.98 -2.57 15.64
CA SER A 105 10.18 -3.39 15.72
C SER A 105 11.43 -2.55 15.99
N LYS A 106 12.29 -3.08 16.85
CA LYS A 106 13.50 -2.38 17.34
C LYS A 106 14.61 -2.32 16.31
N GLU A 107 14.74 -3.38 15.51
CA GLU A 107 15.81 -3.54 14.53
C GLU A 107 15.17 -3.72 13.15
N VAL A 108 14.86 -2.59 12.51
CA VAL A 108 14.41 -2.54 11.12
C VAL A 108 15.29 -1.57 10.38
N GLU A 109 15.86 -2.02 9.27
CA GLU A 109 16.60 -1.18 8.35
C GLU A 109 15.77 -0.94 7.09
N TYR A 110 15.75 0.31 6.64
CA TYR A 110 15.02 0.69 5.44
C TYR A 110 15.98 0.90 4.28
N LYS A 111 15.69 0.26 3.15
CA LYS A 111 16.44 0.44 1.91
C LYS A 111 15.54 0.97 0.81
N ASP A 112 15.89 2.14 0.28
CA ASP A 112 15.25 2.69 -0.91
C ASP A 112 15.56 1.77 -2.11
N LEU A 113 14.51 1.28 -2.77
CA LEU A 113 14.64 0.44 -3.96
C LEU A 113 14.52 1.29 -5.24
N ALA A 114 13.47 2.11 -5.31
CA ALA A 114 13.21 2.97 -6.45
C ALA A 114 12.26 4.12 -6.10
N THR A 115 12.40 5.24 -6.82
CA THR A 115 11.42 6.32 -6.87
C THR A 115 11.04 6.54 -8.33
N ILE A 116 9.78 6.26 -8.66
CA ILE A 116 9.24 6.29 -10.02
C ILE A 116 8.40 7.55 -10.19
N TYR A 117 8.58 8.24 -11.30
CA TYR A 117 7.70 9.33 -11.73
C TYR A 117 6.88 8.85 -12.92
N THR A 118 5.56 8.86 -12.81
CA THR A 118 4.67 8.29 -13.83
C THR A 118 3.34 9.04 -13.94
N ARG A 119 2.68 8.91 -15.08
CA ARG A 119 1.27 9.28 -15.23
C ARG A 119 0.37 8.10 -14.87
N SER A 120 -0.89 8.41 -14.55
CA SER A 120 -1.91 7.39 -14.34
C SER A 120 -2.13 6.57 -15.61
N GLY A 121 -2.18 5.25 -15.47
CA GLY A 121 -2.41 4.29 -16.55
C GLY A 121 -1.20 4.03 -17.47
N GLU A 122 -0.11 4.79 -17.33
CA GLU A 122 1.10 4.59 -18.13
C GLU A 122 2.03 3.54 -17.48
N PRO A 123 2.66 2.66 -18.27
CA PRO A 123 3.75 1.82 -17.79
C PRO A 123 4.88 2.66 -17.20
N PHE A 124 5.52 2.14 -16.16
CA PHE A 124 6.69 2.79 -15.56
C PHE A 124 7.80 3.00 -16.60
N PRO A 125 8.54 4.13 -16.52
CA PRO A 125 9.57 4.44 -17.50
C PRO A 125 10.63 3.34 -17.64
N GLU A 126 11.11 3.11 -18.86
CA GLU A 126 12.05 2.03 -19.16
C GLU A 126 13.36 2.10 -18.36
N ALA A 127 13.74 3.29 -17.90
CA ALA A 127 14.89 3.53 -17.05
C ALA A 127 14.86 2.72 -15.74
N TYR A 128 13.68 2.24 -15.31
CA TYR A 128 13.49 1.46 -14.10
C TYR A 128 13.30 -0.04 -14.35
N ASN A 129 13.29 -0.50 -15.61
CA ASN A 129 13.00 -1.90 -15.98
C ASN A 129 13.96 -2.94 -15.37
N ASN A 130 15.15 -2.51 -14.95
CA ASN A 130 16.12 -3.35 -14.24
C ASN A 130 15.75 -3.59 -12.77
N VAL A 131 14.85 -2.77 -12.20
CA VAL A 131 14.40 -2.84 -10.80
C VAL A 131 12.91 -3.17 -10.72
N VAL A 132 12.04 -2.46 -11.44
CA VAL A 132 10.59 -2.61 -11.35
C VAL A 132 9.92 -2.40 -12.69
N LYS A 133 8.89 -3.20 -12.97
CA LYS A 133 7.95 -3.01 -14.07
C LYS A 133 6.54 -3.03 -13.51
N GLY A 134 5.75 -2.04 -13.89
CA GLY A 134 4.40 -1.89 -13.41
C GLY A 134 3.71 -0.70 -14.04
N LEU A 135 2.53 -0.39 -13.54
CA LEU A 135 1.81 0.85 -13.78
C LEU A 135 0.99 1.19 -12.55
N PHE A 136 0.64 2.46 -12.40
CA PHE A 136 -0.30 2.93 -11.39
C PHE A 136 -1.51 3.52 -12.09
N ASP A 137 -2.70 3.06 -11.69
CA ASP A 137 -3.97 3.61 -12.13
C ASP A 137 -4.60 4.41 -10.97
N ALA A 138 -4.59 5.73 -11.12
CA ALA A 138 -5.14 6.67 -10.14
C ALA A 138 -6.67 6.62 -10.09
N GLU A 139 -7.36 6.19 -11.16
CA GLU A 139 -8.82 6.13 -11.15
C GLU A 139 -9.33 5.03 -10.20
N SER A 140 -8.68 3.87 -10.23
CA SER A 140 -8.98 2.73 -9.37
C SER A 140 -8.10 2.67 -8.12
N ASN A 141 -7.15 3.60 -7.96
CA ASN A 141 -6.15 3.60 -6.90
C ASN A 141 -5.40 2.25 -6.84
N THR A 142 -4.99 1.73 -8.00
CA THR A 142 -4.40 0.39 -8.12
C THR A 142 -2.98 0.47 -8.64
N LEU A 143 -2.05 -0.14 -7.92
CA LEU A 143 -0.72 -0.45 -8.42
C LEU A 143 -0.71 -1.87 -8.97
N VAL A 144 -0.20 -2.00 -10.19
CA VAL A 144 0.01 -3.28 -10.85
C VAL A 144 1.51 -3.49 -11.03
N LEU A 145 2.05 -4.52 -10.37
CA LEU A 145 3.47 -4.89 -10.49
C LEU A 145 3.62 -6.13 -11.37
N PHE A 146 4.21 -5.94 -12.55
CA PHE A 146 4.53 -7.01 -13.49
C PHE A 146 5.83 -7.73 -13.11
N GLU A 147 6.81 -6.98 -12.61
CA GLU A 147 8.14 -7.50 -12.26
C GLU A 147 8.76 -6.62 -11.17
N LEU A 148 9.41 -7.26 -10.17
CA LEU A 148 10.23 -6.58 -9.19
C LEU A 148 11.53 -7.38 -9.01
N LYS A 149 12.64 -6.77 -9.42
CA LYS A 149 14.00 -7.29 -9.30
C LYS A 149 14.75 -6.53 -8.24
N SER A 150 15.09 -7.23 -7.18
CA SER A 150 15.97 -6.72 -6.14
C SER A 150 16.82 -7.88 -5.62
N GLU A 151 18.03 -7.57 -5.14
CA GLU A 151 18.84 -8.56 -4.42
C GLU A 151 18.12 -9.10 -3.16
N TYR A 152 17.15 -8.32 -2.64
CA TYR A 152 16.30 -8.70 -1.51
C TYR A 152 14.98 -9.35 -1.92
N LEU A 153 14.58 -9.23 -3.19
CA LEU A 153 13.27 -9.66 -3.68
C LEU A 153 13.36 -10.19 -5.11
N GLN A 154 13.10 -11.48 -5.31
CA GLN A 154 12.81 -12.03 -6.64
C GLN A 154 11.33 -12.37 -6.75
N VAL A 155 10.53 -11.42 -7.23
CA VAL A 155 9.12 -11.69 -7.58
C VAL A 155 9.11 -12.32 -8.97
N SER A 156 9.17 -13.65 -9.04
CA SER A 156 9.10 -14.40 -10.31
C SER A 156 7.67 -14.83 -10.69
N ARG A 157 6.64 -14.38 -9.96
CA ARG A 157 5.22 -14.74 -10.21
C ARG A 157 4.40 -13.56 -10.73
N LYS A 158 3.49 -13.92 -11.67
CA LYS A 158 2.54 -13.08 -12.40
C LYS A 158 1.83 -12.06 -11.51
N CYS A 159 2.00 -10.78 -11.86
CA CYS A 159 1.11 -9.65 -11.59
C CYS A 159 0.58 -9.54 -10.16
N THR A 160 1.19 -8.69 -9.34
CA THR A 160 0.62 -8.32 -8.02
C THR A 160 -0.27 -7.10 -8.19
N TYR A 161 -1.50 -7.18 -7.68
CA TYR A 161 -2.45 -6.07 -7.65
C TYR A 161 -2.59 -5.59 -6.21
N ASP A 162 -2.18 -4.36 -5.95
CA ASP A 162 -2.34 -3.73 -4.65
C ASP A 162 -3.12 -2.42 -4.80
N HIS A 163 -4.20 -2.28 -4.03
CA HIS A 163 -4.87 -0.99 -3.89
C HIS A 163 -4.00 -0.07 -3.02
N ILE A 164 -3.63 1.10 -3.55
CA ILE A 164 -2.83 2.12 -2.89
C ILE A 164 -3.70 3.31 -2.58
N CYS A 165 -3.72 3.74 -1.32
CA CYS A 165 -4.25 5.04 -0.96
C CYS A 165 -3.12 6.07 -1.12
N VAL A 166 -3.37 7.10 -1.94
CA VAL A 166 -2.39 8.18 -2.18
C VAL A 166 -2.05 8.86 -0.84
N ASN A 167 -0.78 9.21 -0.67
CA ASN A 167 -0.16 9.74 0.54
C ASN A 167 -0.12 8.78 1.74
N GLU A 168 -0.45 7.51 1.56
CA GLU A 168 -0.35 6.48 2.60
C GLU A 168 0.73 5.45 2.24
N TRP A 169 1.49 5.03 3.26
CA TRP A 169 2.32 3.83 3.13
C TRP A 169 1.42 2.60 3.09
N ILE A 170 1.76 1.65 2.22
CA ILE A 170 1.25 0.29 2.25
C ILE A 170 2.42 -0.68 2.42
N ALA A 171 2.24 -1.69 3.26
CA ALA A 171 3.13 -2.84 3.31
C ALA A 171 2.50 -3.99 2.51
N THR A 172 3.24 -4.55 1.56
CA THR A 172 2.76 -5.71 0.81
C THR A 172 3.17 -7.00 1.53
N ILE A 173 2.22 -7.93 1.65
CA ILE A 173 2.35 -9.14 2.49
C ILE A 173 3.20 -10.24 1.80
N GLN A 174 3.79 -9.96 0.64
CA GLN A 174 4.45 -11.02 -0.13
C GLN A 174 5.73 -11.52 0.57
N ARG A 175 5.67 -12.79 1.01
CA ARG A 175 6.85 -13.63 1.19
C ARG A 175 7.48 -13.87 -0.18
N VAL A 176 8.47 -13.05 -0.52
CA VAL A 176 9.19 -13.20 -1.79
C VAL A 176 10.24 -14.28 -1.61
N GLY A 177 10.25 -15.29 -2.48
CA GLY A 177 11.18 -16.42 -2.43
C GLY A 177 12.58 -16.04 -2.93
N GLY A 178 13.31 -15.26 -2.14
CA GLY A 178 14.73 -14.94 -2.35
C GLY A 178 15.64 -15.61 -1.31
N GLY A 179 16.94 -15.39 -1.42
CA GLY A 179 17.92 -15.90 -0.43
C GLY A 179 17.82 -15.24 0.95
N ASN A 180 17.18 -14.07 1.04
CA ASN A 180 16.93 -13.31 2.27
C ASN A 180 15.44 -12.93 2.34
N ASN A 181 14.65 -13.71 3.09
CA ASN A 181 13.20 -13.51 3.22
C ASN A 181 12.82 -12.65 4.42
N ASN A 182 13.77 -11.89 4.96
CA ASN A 182 13.59 -11.20 6.24
C ASN A 182 13.10 -9.77 6.03
N GLY A 183 11.94 -9.57 5.40
CA GLY A 183 11.44 -8.22 5.20
C GLY A 183 10.18 -8.10 4.37
N HIS A 184 9.69 -6.86 4.30
CA HIS A 184 8.45 -6.47 3.64
C HIS A 184 8.72 -5.36 2.62
N LEU A 185 8.01 -5.41 1.49
CA LEU A 185 8.02 -4.31 0.53
C LEU A 185 7.03 -3.24 0.99
N LEU A 186 7.50 -2.02 1.08
CA LEU A 186 6.73 -0.82 1.37
C LEU A 186 6.56 0.00 0.10
N VAL A 187 5.35 0.49 -0.13
CA VAL A 187 5.04 1.36 -1.27
C VAL A 187 4.26 2.57 -0.80
N LYS A 188 4.60 3.76 -1.32
CA LYS A 188 3.83 4.98 -1.14
C LYS A 188 3.68 5.71 -2.47
N CYS A 189 2.46 6.16 -2.76
CA CYS A 189 2.17 6.97 -3.93
C CYS A 189 1.88 8.40 -3.47
N TYR A 190 2.50 9.39 -4.09
CA TYR A 190 2.24 10.81 -3.88
C TYR A 190 1.60 11.39 -5.14
N PRO A 191 0.60 12.28 -4.99
CA PRO A 191 0.03 12.98 -6.12
C PRO A 191 1.03 14.01 -6.69
N PRO A 192 0.83 14.50 -7.92
CA PRO A 192 1.58 15.63 -8.44
C PRO A 192 1.44 16.86 -7.52
N ILE A 193 2.50 17.64 -7.34
CA ILE A 193 2.46 18.83 -6.45
C ILE A 193 1.67 19.99 -7.07
N ASN A 194 1.65 20.09 -8.40
CA ASN A 194 0.96 21.17 -9.12
C ASN A 194 -0.48 20.80 -9.52
N VAL A 195 -1.11 19.81 -8.87
CA VAL A 195 -2.56 19.68 -9.04
C VAL A 195 -3.18 20.91 -8.37
N SER A 196 -3.51 21.91 -9.19
CA SER A 196 -4.29 23.06 -8.77
C SER A 196 -5.62 22.54 -8.21
N SER A 197 -6.06 23.20 -7.14
CA SER A 197 -7.40 23.08 -6.58
C SER A 197 -8.46 23.66 -7.53
N ASP A 198 -8.46 23.24 -8.79
CA ASP A 198 -9.44 23.68 -9.79
C ASP A 198 -10.56 22.62 -9.89
N GLU A 199 -11.27 22.43 -8.78
CA GLU A 199 -12.65 21.92 -8.78
C GLU A 199 -13.47 22.75 -7.76
N GLU A 200 -13.62 24.04 -8.03
CA GLU A 200 -14.80 24.81 -7.63
C GLU A 200 -15.17 25.73 -8.80
N ASP A 201 -16.09 25.28 -9.66
CA ASP A 201 -17.04 26.11 -10.41
C ASP A 201 -18.29 25.27 -10.78
#